data_AF-A0A3D4WJC8-F1
#
_entry.id   AF-A0A3D4WJC8-F1
#
_cell.length_a   1.000
_cell.length_b   1.000
_cell.length_c   1.000
_cell.angle_alpha   90.00
_cell.angle_beta   90.00
_cell.angle_gamma   90.00
#
_symmetry.space_group_name_H-M   'P 1'
#
loop_
_entity.id
_entity.type
_entity.pdbx_description
1 polymer ?
#
loop_
_entity_poly.entity_id
_entity_poly.type
_entity_poly.pdbx_seq_one_letter_code
_entity_poly.pdbx_strand_id
1 'polypeptide(L)'
;MSFLETVLGRALAATSRFLPKVSTRVEARLITDHRPISRWPTFYGDSRFRLWVAVAPSHSPKRLEPLEFTEKALELANLVFGEQPFSVDYSGSEMCRFIVVDPARPTSLAAANHTLHVYPEGYLLLQWGLHTLPLPETLDVELSLDEIVAVLGHLHWVAHDPRFAAIHARRRTEKIRRLDWRVGLVSSISAPNHGLAFWRSLSSSTRLPAVSPTGQNPSCPAGGFAPERMTGIKHSAGVIETFSPALEQMLVDAGYTGGVHESVRAALTRHEVAAAGDVSIPSPLSRTP
;
A
#
# COMPACT_ATOMS: atom_id res chain seq x y z
N MET A 1 21.88 -46.95 42.82
CA MET A 1 21.30 -46.24 41.66
C MET A 1 20.05 -45.47 42.08
N SER A 2 20.14 -44.36 42.83
CA SER A 2 18.93 -43.58 43.21
C SER A 2 19.13 -42.07 43.30
N PHE A 3 20.38 -41.60 43.38
CA PHE A 3 20.66 -40.16 43.50
C PHE A 3 20.58 -39.42 42.15
N LEU A 4 21.06 -40.04 41.07
CA LEU A 4 21.04 -39.45 39.73
C LEU A 4 19.62 -39.30 39.16
N GLU A 5 18.75 -40.29 39.37
CA GLU A 5 17.35 -40.22 38.93
C GLU A 5 16.56 -39.14 39.69
N THR A 6 16.86 -38.94 40.97
CA THR A 6 16.20 -37.92 41.81
C THR A 6 16.63 -36.50 41.40
N VAL A 7 17.90 -36.32 41.03
CA VAL A 7 18.42 -35.02 40.54
C VAL A 7 17.90 -34.72 39.14
N LEU A 8 17.87 -35.70 38.24
CA LEU A 8 17.32 -35.55 36.89
C LEU A 8 15.81 -35.25 36.94
N GLY A 9 15.07 -35.93 37.82
CA GLY A 9 13.64 -35.71 38.03
C GLY A 9 13.32 -34.31 38.57
N ARG A 10 14.14 -33.77 39.49
CA ARG A 10 13.98 -32.38 39.98
C ARG A 10 14.34 -31.33 38.92
N ALA A 11 15.36 -31.58 38.10
CA ALA A 11 15.73 -30.70 36.99
C ALA A 11 14.66 -30.66 35.89
N LEU A 12 14.05 -31.81 35.57
CA LEU A 12 12.94 -31.93 34.63
C LEU A 12 11.63 -31.32 35.17
N ALA A 13 11.36 -31.45 36.48
CA ALA A 13 10.21 -30.82 37.12
C ALA A 13 10.35 -29.29 37.27
N ALA A 14 11.58 -28.78 37.41
CA ALA A 14 11.83 -27.35 37.39
C ALA A 14 11.63 -26.78 35.98
N THR A 15 12.15 -27.45 34.95
CA THR A 15 11.98 -27.02 33.54
C THR A 15 10.53 -27.14 33.05
N SER A 16 9.76 -28.14 33.49
CA SER A 16 8.33 -28.27 33.15
C SER A 16 7.44 -27.15 33.73
N ARG A 17 7.84 -26.53 34.85
CA ARG A 17 7.14 -25.35 35.41
C ARG A 17 7.45 -24.04 34.69
N PHE A 18 8.59 -23.95 34.01
CA PHE A 18 8.96 -22.78 33.20
C PHE A 18 8.55 -22.91 31.73
N LEU A 19 8.40 -24.13 31.22
CA LEU A 19 7.94 -24.43 29.87
C LEU A 19 6.63 -23.72 29.48
N PRO A 20 5.55 -23.70 30.30
CA PRO A 20 4.32 -22.99 29.92
C PRO A 20 4.47 -21.46 29.97
N LYS A 21 5.38 -20.92 30.79
CA LYS A 21 5.69 -19.47 30.82
C LYS A 21 6.62 -19.04 29.68
N VAL A 22 7.48 -19.94 29.22
CA VAL A 22 8.30 -19.74 28.02
C VAL A 22 7.44 -19.93 26.78
N SER A 23 6.56 -20.93 26.73
CA SER A 23 5.63 -21.13 25.61
C SER A 23 4.64 -20.00 25.50
N THR A 24 4.04 -19.49 26.58
CA THR A 24 3.16 -18.30 26.50
C THR A 24 3.90 -17.01 26.22
N ARG A 25 5.19 -16.87 26.55
CA ARG A 25 6.02 -15.72 26.13
C ARG A 25 6.53 -15.84 24.70
N VAL A 26 6.73 -17.07 24.21
CA VAL A 26 7.11 -17.39 22.84
C VAL A 26 5.88 -17.29 21.95
N GLU A 27 4.72 -17.80 22.36
CA GLU A 27 3.39 -17.58 21.79
C GLU A 27 3.03 -16.10 21.88
N ALA A 28 3.14 -15.38 23.00
CA ALA A 28 2.88 -13.93 23.00
C ALA A 28 3.92 -13.12 22.20
N ARG A 29 5.10 -13.67 21.90
CA ARG A 29 6.05 -13.11 20.93
C ARG A 29 5.72 -13.52 19.49
N LEU A 30 5.15 -14.69 19.26
CA LEU A 30 4.70 -15.21 17.97
C LEU A 30 3.37 -14.54 17.57
N ILE A 31 2.39 -14.48 18.49
CA ILE A 31 1.18 -13.63 18.59
C ILE A 31 1.54 -12.12 18.75
N THR A 32 2.76 -11.73 18.36
CA THR A 32 2.90 -10.49 17.59
C THR A 32 2.69 -10.82 16.11
N ASP A 33 1.59 -11.54 15.86
CA ASP A 33 1.31 -12.16 14.59
C ASP A 33 1.26 -11.05 13.56
N HIS A 34 2.02 -11.29 12.50
CA HIS A 34 1.75 -10.76 11.18
C HIS A 34 0.22 -10.77 11.02
N ARG A 35 -0.43 -9.60 11.03
CA ARG A 35 -1.70 -9.52 10.32
C ARG A 35 -1.27 -9.40 8.88
N PRO A 36 -1.31 -10.48 8.08
CA PRO A 36 -1.13 -10.32 6.65
C PRO A 36 -2.06 -9.20 6.22
N ILE A 37 -1.61 -8.41 5.24
CA ILE A 37 -2.47 -7.50 4.49
C ILE A 37 -3.55 -8.40 3.85
N SER A 38 -4.57 -8.70 4.64
CA SER A 38 -5.67 -9.63 4.40
C SER A 38 -6.96 -8.87 4.16
N ARG A 39 -6.94 -7.56 4.46
CA ARG A 39 -8.01 -6.63 4.17
C ARG A 39 -7.90 -6.23 2.71
N TRP A 40 -8.81 -6.77 1.93
CA TRP A 40 -9.14 -6.18 0.66
C TRP A 40 -9.65 -4.75 0.87
N PRO A 41 -9.26 -3.80 0.02
CA PRO A 41 -9.87 -2.49 0.03
C PRO A 41 -11.35 -2.64 -0.30
N THR A 42 -12.23 -2.15 0.57
CA THR A 42 -13.62 -1.91 0.16
C THR A 42 -13.62 -0.69 -0.76
N PHE A 43 -14.02 -0.87 -2.02
CA PHE A 43 -14.21 0.25 -2.93
C PHE A 43 -15.65 0.75 -2.77
N TYR A 44 -15.81 1.96 -2.26
CA TYR A 44 -17.11 2.62 -2.15
C TYR A 44 -17.35 3.43 -3.42
N GLY A 45 -18.31 3.02 -4.23
CA GLY A 45 -18.72 3.74 -5.44
C GLY A 45 -17.83 3.45 -6.65
N ASP A 46 -18.34 2.67 -7.59
CA ASP A 46 -17.65 2.25 -8.82
C ASP A 46 -17.56 3.35 -9.87
N SER A 47 -17.35 4.63 -9.53
CA SER A 47 -17.33 5.69 -10.55
C SER A 47 -15.93 6.17 -10.97
N ARG A 48 -14.86 5.60 -10.40
CA ARG A 48 -13.48 6.03 -10.66
C ARG A 48 -12.47 4.89 -10.55
N PHE A 49 -11.50 4.88 -11.46
CA PHE A 49 -10.37 3.96 -11.39
C PHE A 49 -9.47 4.36 -10.22
N ARG A 50 -9.21 3.42 -9.32
CA ARG A 50 -8.37 3.64 -8.14
C ARG A 50 -7.15 2.73 -8.18
N LEU A 51 -5.98 3.34 -8.04
CA LEU A 51 -4.78 2.65 -7.58
C LEU A 51 -4.90 2.49 -6.07
N TRP A 52 -4.78 1.29 -5.55
CA TRP A 52 -4.70 1.08 -4.12
C TRP A 52 -3.31 0.56 -3.77
N VAL A 53 -2.72 1.15 -2.74
CA VAL A 53 -1.39 0.82 -2.26
C VAL A 53 -1.47 0.66 -0.76
N ALA A 54 -1.00 -0.48 -0.28
CA ALA A 54 -1.04 -0.83 1.12
C ALA A 54 0.38 -1.14 1.62
N VAL A 55 0.71 -0.65 2.81
CA VAL A 55 1.99 -0.90 3.46
C VAL A 55 1.76 -1.25 4.93
N ALA A 56 2.47 -2.26 5.41
CA ALA A 56 2.49 -2.64 6.81
C ALA A 56 3.90 -3.07 7.23
N PRO A 57 4.29 -2.89 8.50
CA PRO A 57 5.44 -3.60 9.02
C PRO A 57 5.19 -5.12 9.00
N SER A 58 6.21 -5.92 8.64
CA SER A 58 6.09 -7.40 8.58
C SER A 58 5.79 -8.07 9.94
N HIS A 59 5.75 -7.30 11.03
CA HIS A 59 5.25 -7.74 12.32
C HIS A 59 4.45 -6.60 12.93
N SER A 60 3.33 -6.92 13.58
CA SER A 60 2.50 -5.90 14.22
C SER A 60 3.28 -5.21 15.35
N PRO A 61 3.34 -3.86 15.37
CA PRO A 61 3.98 -3.08 16.41
C PRO A 61 3.12 -3.07 17.68
N LYS A 62 3.63 -2.44 18.75
CA LYS A 62 2.77 -2.11 19.88
C LYS A 62 1.88 -0.93 19.48
N ARG A 63 0.58 -1.00 19.76
CA ARG A 63 -0.35 0.11 19.52
C ARG A 63 -0.06 1.29 20.45
N LEU A 64 -0.33 2.50 19.97
CA LEU A 64 -0.40 3.70 20.80
C LEU A 64 -1.74 3.74 21.56
N GLU A 65 -1.84 4.63 22.53
CA GLU A 65 -3.13 4.98 23.12
C GLU A 65 -4.03 5.64 22.06
N PRO A 66 -5.37 5.48 22.10
CA PRO A 66 -6.26 5.95 21.04
C PRO A 66 -6.08 7.42 20.66
N LEU A 67 -5.93 8.32 21.64
CA LEU A 67 -5.76 9.76 21.37
C LEU A 67 -4.43 10.04 20.65
N GLU A 68 -3.32 9.51 21.16
CA GLU A 68 -1.99 9.64 20.56
C GLU A 68 -1.96 9.05 19.14
N PHE A 69 -2.62 7.91 18.93
CA PHE A 69 -2.80 7.32 17.61
C PHE A 69 -3.52 8.28 16.64
N THR A 70 -4.64 8.87 17.06
CA THR A 70 -5.43 9.77 16.18
C THR A 70 -4.65 11.02 15.79
N GLU A 71 -3.86 11.60 16.71
CA GLU A 71 -2.99 12.75 16.43
C GLU A 71 -1.90 12.38 15.42
N LYS A 72 -1.22 11.23 15.60
CA LYS A 72 -0.18 10.75 14.68
C LYS A 72 -0.72 10.32 13.32
N ALA A 73 -1.92 9.76 13.28
CA ALA A 73 -2.60 9.47 12.02
C ALA A 73 -2.92 10.74 11.24
N LEU A 74 -3.32 11.82 11.92
CA LEU A 74 -3.57 13.12 11.28
C LEU A 74 -2.27 13.76 10.76
N GLU A 75 -1.18 13.73 11.53
CA GLU A 75 0.15 14.17 11.06
C GLU A 75 0.59 13.41 9.79
N LEU A 76 0.35 12.09 9.76
CA LEU A 76 0.65 11.25 8.61
C LEU A 76 -0.28 11.56 7.42
N ALA A 77 -1.55 11.85 7.65
CA ALA A 77 -2.48 12.26 6.59
C ALA A 77 -2.05 13.59 5.93
N ASN A 78 -1.63 14.57 6.73
CA ASN A 78 -1.05 15.82 6.22
C ASN A 78 0.21 15.57 5.38
N LEU A 79 1.02 14.59 5.76
CA LEU A 79 2.17 14.18 4.96
C LEU A 79 1.76 13.54 3.63
N VAL A 80 0.78 12.62 3.66
CA VAL A 80 0.33 11.88 2.47
C VAL A 80 -0.37 12.79 1.47
N PHE A 81 -1.26 13.68 1.93
CA PHE A 81 -2.03 14.54 1.03
C PHE A 81 -1.36 15.88 0.74
N GLY A 82 -0.32 16.25 1.49
CA GLY A 82 0.38 17.51 1.33
C GLY A 82 -0.57 18.70 1.47
N GLU A 83 -0.64 19.52 0.43
CA GLU A 83 -1.50 20.72 0.39
C GLU A 83 -2.96 20.43 0.03
N GLN A 84 -3.31 19.19 -0.36
CA GLN A 84 -4.68 18.88 -0.72
C GLN A 84 -5.60 18.93 0.50
N PRO A 85 -6.72 19.68 0.43
CA PRO A 85 -7.68 19.71 1.52
C PRO A 85 -8.33 18.33 1.67
N PHE A 86 -8.26 17.77 2.88
CA PHE A 86 -8.92 16.52 3.23
C PHE A 86 -9.81 16.71 4.47
N SER A 87 -10.77 15.82 4.64
CA SER A 87 -11.63 15.74 5.83
C SER A 87 -11.42 14.42 6.56
N VAL A 88 -11.66 14.45 7.87
CA VAL A 88 -11.68 13.26 8.72
C VAL A 88 -13.07 12.64 8.61
N ASP A 89 -13.18 11.55 7.86
CA ASP A 89 -14.45 10.84 7.70
C ASP A 89 -14.72 9.89 8.87
N TYR A 90 -13.67 9.26 9.40
CA TYR A 90 -13.77 8.41 10.58
C TYR A 90 -12.53 8.55 11.46
N SER A 91 -12.72 8.61 12.78
CA SER A 91 -11.63 8.60 13.76
C SER A 91 -12.03 7.79 14.98
N GLY A 92 -11.43 6.61 15.12
CA GLY A 92 -11.70 5.68 16.21
C GLY A 92 -10.45 4.94 16.66
N SER A 93 -10.58 4.16 17.73
CA SER A 93 -9.49 3.39 18.34
C SER A 93 -8.91 2.30 17.44
N GLU A 94 -9.63 1.93 16.37
CA GLU A 94 -9.30 0.87 15.45
C GLU A 94 -8.81 1.35 14.09
N MET A 95 -9.11 2.61 13.72
CA MET A 95 -8.75 3.20 12.42
C MET A 95 -9.02 4.70 12.41
N CYS A 96 -8.20 5.44 11.65
CA CYS A 96 -8.55 6.77 11.14
C CYS A 96 -8.74 6.69 9.61
N ARG A 97 -9.82 7.27 9.09
CA ARG A 97 -10.10 7.39 7.66
C ARG A 97 -10.17 8.85 7.27
N PHE A 98 -9.37 9.20 6.28
CA PHE A 98 -9.29 10.54 5.71
C PHE A 98 -9.71 10.48 4.25
N ILE A 99 -10.44 11.50 3.80
CA ILE A 99 -10.92 11.58 2.41
C ILE A 99 -10.55 12.94 1.81
N VAL A 100 -10.07 12.91 0.57
CA VAL A 100 -10.01 14.11 -0.28
C VAL A 100 -11.28 14.11 -1.11
N VAL A 101 -12.13 15.12 -0.90
CA VAL A 101 -13.42 15.23 -1.58
C VAL A 101 -13.21 15.72 -3.01
N ASP A 102 -13.89 15.12 -3.98
CA ASP A 102 -13.93 15.64 -5.34
C ASP A 102 -14.69 16.99 -5.36
N PRO A 103 -14.03 18.12 -5.73
CA PRO A 103 -14.70 19.42 -5.79
C PRO A 103 -15.88 19.41 -6.76
N ALA A 104 -15.84 18.58 -7.81
CA ALA A 104 -16.92 18.44 -8.77
C ALA A 104 -18.13 17.66 -8.21
N ARG A 105 -17.95 16.90 -7.10
CA ARG A 105 -18.97 16.03 -6.51
C ARG A 105 -18.87 16.01 -4.97
N PRO A 106 -19.15 17.13 -4.30
CA PRO A 106 -18.80 17.33 -2.89
C PRO A 106 -19.63 16.53 -1.88
N THR A 107 -20.79 16.00 -2.26
CA THR A 107 -21.79 15.45 -1.32
C THR A 107 -21.83 13.93 -1.21
N SER A 108 -20.99 13.20 -1.96
CA SER A 108 -21.03 11.74 -1.96
C SER A 108 -19.71 11.16 -1.46
N LEU A 109 -19.76 10.29 -0.44
CA LEU A 109 -18.59 9.48 -0.04
C LEU A 109 -18.09 8.59 -1.20
N ALA A 110 -18.99 8.19 -2.10
CA ALA A 110 -18.65 7.51 -3.34
C ALA A 110 -17.89 8.39 -4.36
N ALA A 111 -17.74 9.69 -4.06
CA ALA A 111 -17.02 10.66 -4.86
C ALA A 111 -15.75 11.18 -4.17
N ALA A 112 -15.23 10.51 -3.14
CA ALA A 112 -13.89 10.85 -2.65
C ALA A 112 -12.85 10.62 -3.77
N ASN A 113 -12.07 11.63 -4.11
CA ASN A 113 -10.95 11.52 -5.05
C ASN A 113 -9.89 10.56 -4.51
N HIS A 114 -9.54 10.72 -3.23
CA HIS A 114 -8.55 9.90 -2.55
C HIS A 114 -9.05 9.50 -1.17
N THR A 115 -8.59 8.36 -0.70
CA THR A 115 -8.95 7.86 0.63
C THR A 115 -7.71 7.26 1.29
N LEU A 116 -7.46 7.61 2.54
CA LEU A 116 -6.36 7.07 3.34
C LEU A 116 -6.92 6.43 4.59
N HIS A 117 -6.64 5.15 4.79
CA HIS A 117 -6.94 4.44 6.03
C HIS A 117 -5.63 4.21 6.78
N VAL A 118 -5.58 4.66 8.03
CA VAL A 118 -4.46 4.43 8.95
C VAL A 118 -4.98 3.56 10.08
N TYR A 119 -4.23 2.50 10.41
CA TYR A 119 -4.57 1.57 11.47
C TYR A 119 -3.51 1.60 12.59
N PRO A 120 -3.90 1.40 13.86
CA PRO A 120 -2.98 1.39 15.01
C PRO A 120 -1.87 0.34 14.93
N GLU A 121 -2.03 -0.64 14.04
CA GLU A 121 -1.08 -1.72 13.77
C GLU A 121 0.06 -1.27 12.83
N GLY A 122 0.12 -0.01 12.43
CA GLY A 122 1.05 0.47 11.40
C GLY A 122 0.67 0.06 9.97
N TYR A 123 -0.55 -0.46 9.77
CA TYR A 123 -1.08 -0.69 8.42
C TYR A 123 -1.64 0.61 7.86
N LEU A 124 -1.23 0.93 6.64
CA LEU A 124 -1.73 2.06 5.87
C LEU A 124 -2.27 1.54 4.55
N LEU A 125 -3.45 2.02 4.16
CA LEU A 125 -4.07 1.76 2.87
C LEU A 125 -4.43 3.09 2.21
N LEU A 126 -3.74 3.41 1.13
CA LEU A 126 -4.04 4.53 0.27
C LEU A 126 -4.85 4.04 -0.93
N GLN A 127 -5.99 4.67 -1.20
CA GLN A 127 -6.75 4.54 -2.43
C GLN A 127 -6.68 5.87 -3.18
N TRP A 128 -5.99 5.86 -4.32
CA TRP A 128 -5.75 7.01 -5.16
C TRP A 128 -6.62 6.97 -6.40
N GLY A 129 -7.56 7.91 -6.55
CA GLY A 129 -8.29 8.09 -7.81
C GLY A 129 -7.36 8.57 -8.92
N LEU A 130 -7.25 7.79 -9.99
CA LEU A 130 -6.41 8.10 -11.14
C LEU A 130 -7.12 9.01 -12.15
N HIS A 131 -6.32 9.74 -12.91
CA HIS A 131 -6.80 10.46 -14.08
C HIS A 131 -7.04 9.49 -15.24
N THR A 132 -8.13 9.72 -15.95
CA THR A 132 -8.58 8.87 -17.06
C THR A 132 -8.76 9.73 -18.31
N LEU A 133 -8.24 9.27 -19.45
CA LEU A 133 -8.53 9.87 -20.75
C LEU A 133 -9.48 8.94 -21.52
N PRO A 134 -10.60 9.44 -22.07
CA PRO A 134 -11.51 8.59 -22.83
C PRO A 134 -10.84 8.10 -24.12
N LEU A 135 -11.05 6.83 -24.46
CA LEU A 135 -10.60 6.29 -25.74
C LEU A 135 -11.64 6.58 -26.84
N PRO A 136 -11.20 6.94 -28.07
CA PRO A 136 -12.12 7.24 -29.17
C PRO A 136 -13.10 6.09 -29.43
N GLU A 137 -14.36 6.44 -29.65
CA GLU A 137 -15.41 5.49 -30.10
C GLU A 137 -15.68 4.32 -29.13
N THR A 138 -15.24 4.40 -27.87
CA THR A 138 -15.50 3.37 -26.84
C THR A 138 -15.90 3.99 -25.50
N LEU A 139 -16.38 3.17 -24.57
CA LEU A 139 -16.57 3.56 -23.16
C LEU A 139 -15.29 3.39 -22.33
N ASP A 140 -14.24 2.82 -22.92
CA ASP A 140 -13.00 2.48 -22.25
C ASP A 140 -12.09 3.70 -22.11
N VAL A 141 -11.10 3.59 -21.24
CA VAL A 141 -10.21 4.70 -20.90
C VAL A 141 -8.73 4.32 -20.97
N GLU A 142 -7.91 5.34 -21.09
CA GLU A 142 -6.48 5.30 -20.88
C GLU A 142 -6.13 5.80 -19.47
N LEU A 143 -5.16 5.14 -18.82
CA LEU A 143 -4.57 5.58 -17.56
C LEU A 143 -3.11 6.03 -17.75
N SER A 144 -2.59 6.85 -16.85
CA SER A 144 -1.19 7.26 -16.88
C SER A 144 -0.32 6.34 -16.02
N LEU A 145 0.66 5.65 -16.64
CA LEU A 145 1.68 4.88 -15.89
C LEU A 145 2.57 5.82 -15.06
N ASP A 146 2.84 7.03 -15.55
CA ASP A 146 3.66 8.00 -14.83
C ASP A 146 2.97 8.46 -13.54
N GLU A 147 1.64 8.63 -13.56
CA GLU A 147 0.85 8.92 -12.36
C GLU A 147 0.90 7.75 -11.37
N ILE A 148 0.73 6.52 -11.85
CA ILE A 148 0.82 5.32 -11.02
C ILE A 148 2.19 5.25 -10.32
N VAL A 149 3.28 5.44 -11.08
CA VAL A 149 4.64 5.44 -10.56
C VAL A 149 4.85 6.57 -9.55
N ALA A 150 4.31 7.76 -9.81
CA ALA A 150 4.42 8.89 -8.90
C ALA A 150 3.75 8.63 -7.54
N VAL A 151 2.55 8.04 -7.55
CA VAL A 151 1.84 7.66 -6.31
C VAL A 151 2.61 6.58 -5.54
N LEU A 152 3.17 5.58 -6.23
CA LEU A 152 3.97 4.53 -5.61
C LEU A 152 5.25 5.11 -4.98
N GLY A 153 5.97 5.96 -5.72
CA GLY A 153 7.17 6.63 -5.22
C GLY A 153 6.88 7.53 -4.02
N HIS A 154 5.78 8.29 -4.06
CA HIS A 154 5.33 9.10 -2.93
C HIS A 154 5.06 8.26 -1.68
N LEU A 155 4.31 7.16 -1.81
CA LEU A 155 4.02 6.33 -0.65
C LEU A 155 5.25 5.58 -0.13
N HIS A 156 6.19 5.20 -1.00
CA HIS A 156 7.49 4.69 -0.58
C HIS A 156 8.23 5.72 0.27
N TRP A 157 8.32 6.97 -0.16
CA TRP A 157 8.91 8.03 0.65
C TRP A 157 8.20 8.21 1.99
N VAL A 158 6.86 8.26 2.00
CA VAL A 158 6.05 8.35 3.24
C VAL A 158 6.37 7.20 4.20
N ALA A 159 6.47 5.96 3.72
CA ALA A 159 6.75 4.80 4.56
C ALA A 159 8.14 4.82 5.20
N HIS A 160 9.07 5.62 4.66
CA HIS A 160 10.41 5.82 5.21
C HIS A 160 10.51 7.10 6.08
N ASP A 161 9.45 7.91 6.13
CA ASP A 161 9.40 9.11 6.96
C ASP A 161 9.20 8.75 8.45
N PRO A 162 9.87 9.45 9.39
CA PRO A 162 9.69 9.23 10.83
C PRO A 162 8.23 9.29 11.31
N ARG A 163 7.35 10.04 10.64
CA ARG A 163 5.91 10.12 10.96
C ARG A 163 5.19 8.80 10.71
N PHE A 164 5.58 8.03 9.69
CA PHE A 164 5.03 6.68 9.51
C PHE A 164 5.44 5.78 10.67
N ALA A 165 6.69 5.83 11.11
CA ALA A 165 7.14 5.11 12.30
C ALA A 165 6.53 5.64 13.61
N ALA A 166 5.92 6.83 13.61
CA ALA A 166 5.33 7.45 14.79
C ALA A 166 3.87 7.02 15.04
N ILE A 167 3.19 6.36 14.10
CA ILE A 167 1.80 5.87 14.30
C ILE A 167 1.70 4.62 15.18
N HIS A 168 2.85 4.11 15.64
CA HIS A 168 2.97 2.91 16.45
C HIS A 168 4.08 3.05 17.51
N ALA A 169 3.94 2.37 18.64
CA ALA A 169 4.92 2.43 19.72
C ALA A 169 6.15 1.57 19.41
N ARG A 170 7.34 2.17 19.50
CA ARG A 170 8.64 1.48 19.35
C ARG A 170 8.92 0.57 20.55
N ARG A 171 9.26 -0.70 20.31
CA ARG A 171 9.84 -1.55 21.38
C ARG A 171 11.33 -1.25 21.51
N ARG A 172 11.86 -1.16 22.74
CA ARG A 172 13.27 -0.80 23.00
C ARG A 172 14.30 -1.66 22.24
N THR A 173 13.98 -2.91 21.94
CA THR A 173 14.90 -3.87 21.28
C THR A 173 14.64 -4.05 19.79
N GLU A 174 13.82 -3.19 19.20
CA GLU A 174 13.32 -3.39 17.85
C GLU A 174 14.28 -2.82 16.81
N LYS A 175 14.70 -3.67 15.88
CA LYS A 175 15.44 -3.26 14.68
C LYS A 175 14.48 -2.60 13.69
N ILE A 176 15.03 -1.84 12.74
CA ILE A 176 14.26 -1.30 11.61
C ILE A 176 13.49 -2.44 10.95
N ARG A 177 12.16 -2.28 10.88
CA ARG A 177 11.27 -3.33 10.41
C ARG A 177 11.35 -3.47 8.90
N ARG A 178 11.16 -4.70 8.43
CA ARG A 178 10.82 -4.95 7.03
C ARG A 178 9.37 -4.51 6.79
N LEU A 179 9.07 -4.17 5.55
CA LEU A 179 7.77 -3.71 5.11
C LEU A 179 7.18 -4.72 4.14
N ASP A 180 5.89 -4.96 4.30
CA ASP A 180 5.07 -5.69 3.35
C ASP A 180 4.27 -4.68 2.56
N TRP A 181 4.25 -4.86 1.24
CA TRP A 181 3.57 -3.98 0.30
C TRP A 181 2.51 -4.76 -0.46
N ARG A 182 1.43 -4.08 -0.81
CA ARG A 182 0.43 -4.56 -1.77
C ARG A 182 0.05 -3.43 -2.70
N VAL A 183 -0.07 -3.73 -3.99
CA VAL A 183 -0.44 -2.77 -5.03
C VAL A 183 -1.50 -3.41 -5.88
N GLY A 184 -2.57 -2.69 -6.17
CA GLY A 184 -3.52 -3.12 -7.18
C GLY A 184 -4.28 -1.97 -7.78
N LEU A 185 -5.04 -2.28 -8.82
CA LEU A 185 -5.71 -1.31 -9.65
C LEU A 185 -7.12 -1.79 -9.96
N VAL A 186 -8.12 -0.95 -9.73
CA VAL A 186 -9.50 -1.27 -10.09
C VAL A 186 -9.56 -1.58 -11.59
N SER A 187 -10.15 -2.72 -11.95
CA SER A 187 -10.23 -3.19 -13.35
C SER A 187 -11.28 -2.47 -14.18
N SER A 188 -12.36 -2.03 -13.54
CA SER A 188 -13.52 -1.46 -14.21
C SER A 188 -14.30 -0.52 -13.32
N ILE A 189 -15.02 0.40 -13.93
CA ILE A 189 -15.93 1.32 -13.25
C ILE A 189 -17.32 1.25 -13.90
N SER A 190 -18.36 1.50 -13.13
CA SER A 190 -19.70 1.76 -13.64
C SER A 190 -19.75 3.15 -14.28
N ALA A 191 -19.96 3.17 -15.60
CA ALA A 191 -20.22 4.40 -16.33
C ALA A 191 -21.65 4.93 -16.03
N PRO A 192 -21.91 6.24 -16.21
CA PRO A 192 -23.22 6.85 -15.95
C PRO A 192 -24.40 6.20 -16.69
N ASN A 193 -24.14 5.58 -17.85
CA ASN A 193 -25.16 4.95 -18.70
C ASN A 193 -25.36 3.45 -18.42
N HIS A 194 -25.02 2.97 -17.21
CA HIS A 194 -25.15 1.58 -16.76
C HIS A 194 -24.27 0.53 -17.48
N GLY A 195 -23.23 0.96 -18.21
CA GLY A 195 -22.19 0.09 -18.77
C GLY A 195 -20.94 0.00 -17.88
N LEU A 196 -20.15 -1.06 -18.02
CA LEU A 196 -18.81 -1.12 -17.45
C LEU A 196 -17.81 -0.48 -18.40
N ALA A 197 -17.02 0.46 -17.88
CA ALA A 197 -15.84 1.00 -18.55
C ALA A 197 -14.59 0.29 -18.00
N PHE A 198 -13.68 -0.11 -18.87
CA PHE A 198 -12.39 -0.70 -18.51
C PHE A 198 -11.27 0.27 -18.88
N TRP A 199 -10.14 0.19 -18.19
CA TRP A 199 -8.93 0.78 -18.73
C TRP A 199 -8.34 -0.18 -19.76
N ARG A 200 -7.97 0.31 -20.95
CA ARG A 200 -7.49 -0.52 -22.06
C ARG A 200 -6.10 -0.16 -22.54
N SER A 201 -5.65 1.03 -22.21
CA SER A 201 -4.32 1.50 -22.54
C SER A 201 -3.70 2.23 -21.36
N LEU A 202 -2.38 2.30 -21.42
CA LEU A 202 -1.56 3.16 -20.59
C LEU A 202 -0.87 4.18 -21.49
N SER A 203 -0.73 5.40 -21.00
CA SER A 203 0.26 6.37 -21.48
C SER A 203 1.44 6.45 -20.52
N SER A 204 2.62 6.76 -21.06
CA SER A 204 3.82 7.06 -20.28
C SER A 204 4.72 8.00 -21.07
N SER A 205 5.48 8.83 -20.35
CA SER A 205 6.59 9.60 -20.90
C SER A 205 7.81 8.74 -21.23
N THR A 206 7.81 7.47 -20.86
CA THR A 206 8.79 6.47 -21.27
C THR A 206 8.19 5.52 -22.29
N ARG A 207 9.04 4.82 -23.05
CA ARG A 207 8.59 3.87 -24.05
C ARG A 207 7.88 2.70 -23.36
N LEU A 208 6.59 2.53 -23.68
CA LEU A 208 5.83 1.37 -23.25
C LEU A 208 6.20 0.11 -24.05
N PRO A 209 6.06 -1.07 -23.44
CA PRO A 209 6.26 -2.34 -24.12
C PRO A 209 5.18 -2.55 -25.19
N ALA A 210 5.40 -3.51 -26.09
CA ALA A 210 4.43 -3.81 -27.13
C ALA A 210 3.15 -4.38 -26.51
N VAL A 211 1.98 -4.03 -27.03
CA VAL A 211 0.71 -4.59 -26.57
C VAL A 211 0.26 -5.69 -27.53
N SER A 212 -0.02 -6.87 -27.00
CA SER A 212 -0.73 -7.89 -27.76
C SER A 212 -2.23 -7.65 -27.61
N PRO A 213 -3.01 -7.51 -28.70
CA PRO A 213 -4.46 -7.40 -28.59
C PRO A 213 -5.02 -8.74 -28.10
N THR A 214 -5.25 -8.84 -26.79
CA THR A 214 -5.81 -10.05 -26.16
C THR A 214 -7.33 -10.05 -26.17
N GLY A 215 -7.97 -8.88 -26.33
CA GLY A 215 -9.41 -8.69 -26.10
C GLY A 215 -9.84 -8.92 -24.65
N GLN A 216 -8.89 -9.19 -23.75
CA GLN A 216 -9.15 -9.47 -22.34
C GLN A 216 -9.24 -8.17 -21.56
N ASN A 217 -10.17 -8.15 -20.60
CA ASN A 217 -10.28 -7.05 -19.65
C ASN A 217 -9.11 -7.16 -18.67
N PRO A 218 -8.46 -6.04 -18.29
CA PRO A 218 -7.46 -6.10 -17.24
C PRO A 218 -8.08 -6.66 -15.97
N SER A 219 -7.35 -7.52 -15.29
CA SER A 219 -7.77 -8.08 -14.01
C SER A 219 -6.76 -7.71 -12.94
N CYS A 220 -7.24 -7.40 -11.74
CA CYS A 220 -6.39 -7.23 -10.58
C CYS A 220 -6.55 -8.46 -9.70
N PRO A 221 -5.46 -9.20 -9.42
CA PRO A 221 -5.54 -10.32 -8.50
C PRO A 221 -5.98 -9.89 -7.11
N ALA A 222 -6.48 -10.87 -6.36
CA ALA A 222 -7.05 -10.67 -5.05
C ALA A 222 -6.15 -9.97 -4.04
N GLY A 223 -4.89 -10.40 -4.03
CA GLY A 223 -3.86 -9.83 -3.19
C GLY A 223 -3.15 -8.63 -3.80
N GLY A 224 -3.62 -8.09 -4.93
CA GLY A 224 -2.85 -7.17 -5.75
C GLY A 224 -1.84 -7.89 -6.64
N PHE A 225 -0.99 -7.12 -7.32
CA PHE A 225 0.03 -7.61 -8.24
C PHE A 225 1.28 -8.10 -7.50
N ALA A 226 1.76 -9.29 -7.87
CA ALA A 226 2.97 -9.92 -7.32
C ALA A 226 3.11 -9.92 -5.78
N PRO A 227 2.05 -10.20 -5.01
CA PRO A 227 2.04 -9.97 -3.56
C PRO A 227 3.12 -10.73 -2.80
N GLU A 228 3.43 -11.95 -3.21
CA GLU A 228 4.46 -12.79 -2.57
C GLU A 228 5.85 -12.16 -2.69
N ARG A 229 6.14 -11.51 -3.83
CA ARG A 229 7.40 -10.81 -4.10
C ARG A 229 7.49 -9.45 -3.41
N MET A 230 6.40 -8.98 -2.81
CA MET A 230 6.31 -7.69 -2.12
C MET A 230 6.27 -7.82 -0.58
N THR A 231 6.56 -9.00 -0.03
CA THR A 231 6.62 -9.23 1.42
C THR A 231 8.05 -9.15 1.96
N GLY A 232 8.20 -8.67 3.19
CA GLY A 232 9.47 -8.66 3.90
C GLY A 232 10.54 -7.78 3.24
N ILE A 233 10.15 -6.75 2.50
CA ILE A 233 11.05 -5.82 1.83
C ILE A 233 11.85 -5.05 2.88
N LYS A 234 13.16 -4.91 2.66
CA LYS A 234 14.00 -4.15 3.59
C LYS A 234 13.63 -2.66 3.51
N HIS A 235 13.64 -1.98 4.65
CA HIS A 235 13.51 -0.51 4.71
C HIS A 235 14.66 0.24 4.00
N SER A 236 15.70 -0.45 3.52
CA SER A 236 16.75 0.17 2.69
C SER A 236 16.51 -0.04 1.19
N ALA A 237 15.46 -0.76 0.80
CA ALA A 237 15.16 -1.05 -0.59
C ALA A 237 14.68 0.21 -1.30
N GLY A 238 15.19 0.45 -2.51
CA GLY A 238 14.76 1.56 -3.35
C GLY A 238 13.36 1.36 -3.95
N VAL A 239 12.85 2.38 -4.64
CA VAL A 239 11.53 2.35 -5.29
C VAL A 239 11.50 1.26 -6.37
N ILE A 240 12.59 1.13 -7.13
CA ILE A 240 12.74 0.11 -8.17
C ILE A 240 12.61 -1.31 -7.59
N GLU A 241 13.40 -1.64 -6.57
CA GLU A 241 13.37 -2.96 -5.93
C GLU A 241 11.98 -3.27 -5.33
N THR A 242 11.33 -2.26 -4.76
CA THR A 242 10.04 -2.41 -4.08
C THR A 242 8.89 -2.67 -5.05
N PHE A 243 8.81 -1.92 -6.17
CA PHE A 243 7.60 -1.92 -7.01
C PHE A 243 7.74 -2.54 -8.40
N SER A 244 8.97 -2.85 -8.87
CA SER A 244 9.13 -3.55 -10.16
C SER A 244 8.29 -4.83 -10.25
N PRO A 245 8.24 -5.70 -9.22
CA PRO A 245 7.44 -6.93 -9.30
C PRO A 245 5.95 -6.69 -9.57
N ALA A 246 5.36 -5.68 -8.93
CA ALA A 246 3.95 -5.36 -9.09
C ALA A 246 3.65 -4.74 -10.46
N LEU A 247 4.48 -3.79 -10.91
CA LEU A 247 4.28 -3.11 -12.19
C LEU A 247 4.52 -4.06 -13.37
N GLU A 248 5.52 -4.94 -13.28
CA GLU A 248 5.75 -5.98 -14.29
C GLU A 248 4.54 -6.91 -14.41
N GLN A 249 4.02 -7.41 -13.29
CA GLN A 249 2.84 -8.28 -13.28
C GLN A 249 1.60 -7.54 -13.82
N MET A 250 1.40 -6.28 -13.41
CA MET A 250 0.29 -5.45 -13.91
C MET A 250 0.33 -5.29 -15.44
N LEU A 251 1.51 -5.01 -16.01
CA LEU A 251 1.65 -4.87 -17.46
C LEU A 251 1.43 -6.20 -18.19
N VAL A 252 1.97 -7.31 -17.67
CA VAL A 252 1.76 -8.64 -18.24
C VAL A 252 0.28 -9.04 -18.19
N ASP A 253 -0.39 -8.84 -17.05
CA ASP A 253 -1.81 -9.15 -16.87
C ASP A 253 -2.72 -8.26 -17.75
N ALA A 254 -2.24 -7.08 -18.14
CA ALA A 254 -2.90 -6.18 -19.08
C ALA A 254 -2.58 -6.47 -20.56
N GLY A 255 -1.82 -7.53 -20.87
CA GLY A 255 -1.50 -7.94 -22.24
C GLY A 255 -0.30 -7.24 -22.87
N TYR A 256 0.50 -6.51 -22.08
CA TYR A 256 1.77 -5.99 -22.56
C TYR A 256 2.82 -7.11 -22.61
N THR A 257 3.61 -7.12 -23.68
CA THR A 257 4.59 -8.16 -24.00
C THR A 257 5.88 -7.53 -24.55
N GLY A 258 7.01 -8.18 -24.29
CA GLY A 258 8.32 -7.76 -24.80
C GLY A 258 8.84 -6.45 -24.18
N GLY A 259 9.97 -6.51 -23.48
CA GLY A 259 10.59 -5.33 -22.90
C GLY A 259 9.91 -4.77 -21.64
N VAL A 260 9.03 -5.56 -21.00
CA VAL A 260 8.25 -5.13 -19.81
C VAL A 260 9.19 -4.68 -18.67
N HIS A 261 10.24 -5.46 -18.39
CA HIS A 261 11.19 -5.15 -17.34
C HIS A 261 11.91 -3.82 -17.60
N GLU A 262 12.39 -3.61 -18.83
CA GLU A 262 13.09 -2.40 -19.25
C GLU A 262 12.19 -1.16 -19.18
N SER A 263 10.94 -1.29 -19.62
CA SER A 263 9.95 -0.20 -19.54
C SER A 263 9.61 0.17 -18.09
N VAL A 264 9.36 -0.82 -17.23
CA VAL A 264 9.09 -0.59 -15.80
C VAL A 264 10.29 0.08 -15.12
N ARG A 265 11.49 -0.43 -15.38
CA ARG A 265 12.73 0.14 -14.85
C ARG A 265 12.92 1.58 -15.33
N ALA A 266 12.72 1.87 -16.61
CA ALA A 266 12.85 3.21 -17.17
C ALA A 266 11.87 4.20 -16.52
N ALA A 267 10.60 3.80 -16.34
CA ALA A 267 9.58 4.62 -15.69
C ALA A 267 9.96 4.93 -14.23
N LEU A 268 10.37 3.93 -13.45
CA LEU A 268 10.76 4.09 -12.04
C LEU A 268 12.06 4.92 -11.89
N THR A 269 13.07 4.68 -12.73
CA THR A 269 14.33 5.45 -12.71
C THR A 269 14.07 6.92 -13.03
N ARG A 270 13.24 7.22 -14.04
CA ARG A 270 12.89 8.60 -14.37
C ARG A 270 12.24 9.32 -13.19
N HIS A 271 11.35 8.63 -12.47
CA HIS A 271 10.73 9.18 -11.27
C HIS A 271 11.75 9.45 -10.15
N GLU A 272 12.66 8.52 -9.87
CA GLU A 272 13.73 8.73 -8.87
C GLU A 272 14.61 9.94 -9.22
N VAL A 273 14.96 10.13 -10.50
CA VAL A 273 15.75 11.28 -10.96
C VAL A 273 14.96 12.59 -10.81
N ALA A 274 13.68 12.59 -11.18
CA ALA A 274 12.82 13.76 -11.03
C ALA A 274 12.68 14.16 -9.55
N ALA A 275 12.49 13.18 -8.66
CA ALA A 275 12.39 13.40 -7.22
C ALA A 275 13.71 13.91 -6.59
N ALA A 276 14.87 13.55 -7.16
CA ALA A 276 16.18 14.02 -6.70
C ALA A 276 16.56 15.42 -7.21
N GLY A 277 16.05 15.82 -8.37
CA GLY A 277 16.34 17.12 -8.99
C GLY A 277 15.53 18.28 -8.40
N ASP A 278 14.35 18.01 -7.87
CA ASP A 278 13.54 18.98 -7.15
C ASP A 278 13.80 18.90 -5.64
N VAL A 279 14.62 19.81 -5.11
CA VAL A 279 14.76 20.04 -3.66
C VAL A 279 13.45 20.58 -3.03
N SER A 280 12.47 20.91 -3.88
CA SER A 280 11.08 21.19 -3.52
C SER A 280 10.22 20.10 -4.15
N ILE A 281 9.99 18.99 -3.43
CA ILE A 281 9.23 17.83 -3.93
C ILE A 281 7.98 18.31 -4.70
N PRO A 282 7.88 18.10 -6.02
CA PRO A 282 6.67 18.42 -6.73
C PRO A 282 5.66 17.40 -6.23
N SER A 283 4.70 17.91 -5.47
CA SER A 283 3.46 17.19 -5.23
C SER A 283 3.01 16.64 -6.58
N PRO A 284 2.72 15.34 -6.76
CA PRO A 284 2.01 14.86 -7.95
C PRO A 284 0.62 15.50 -8.11
N LEU A 285 0.28 16.46 -7.23
CA LEU A 285 -1.00 16.98 -6.82
C LEU A 285 -1.25 18.42 -7.33
N SER A 286 -0.26 19.06 -7.95
CA SER A 286 -0.35 20.46 -8.42
C SER A 286 -0.81 20.60 -9.88
N ARG A 287 -1.14 19.51 -10.57
CA ARG A 287 -1.83 19.61 -11.87
C ARG A 287 -3.32 19.89 -11.62
N THR A 288 -3.63 21.15 -11.35
CA THR A 288 -4.96 21.68 -11.69
C THR A 288 -5.17 21.55 -13.21
N PRO A 289 -6.39 21.22 -13.67
CA PRO A 289 -6.72 21.14 -15.09
C PRO A 289 -6.48 22.46 -15.83
#